data_AF-A0AAV4KCD1-F1
#
_entry.id   AF-A0AAV4KCD1-F1
#
_cell.length_a   1.000
_cell.length_b   1.000
_cell.length_c   1.000
_cell.angle_alpha   90.00
_cell.angle_beta   90.00
_cell.angle_gamma   90.00
#
_symmetry.space_group_name_H-M   'P 1'
#
loop_
_entity.id
_entity.type
_entity.pdbx_description
1 polymer ?
#
loop_
_entity_poly.entity_id
_entity_poly.type
_entity_poly.pdbx_seq_one_letter_code
_entity_poly.pdbx_strand_id
1 'polypeptide(L)' 'MGAIEIEVGPLACKWCKRPVPQRRWWRRRRYCNGWHRVKKWVARIFEFVGEVLSS' A
#
# COMPACT_ATOMS: atom_id res chain seq x y z
N MET A 1 -24.76 19.49 6.56
CA MET A 1 -23.90 18.82 5.58
C MET A 1 -23.46 17.50 6.19
N GLY A 2 -24.24 16.43 5.98
CA GLY A 2 -23.92 15.11 6.53
C GLY A 2 -22.72 14.54 5.79
N ALA A 3 -21.63 14.26 6.51
CA ALA A 3 -20.57 13.44 5.96
C ALA A 3 -21.17 12.04 5.75
N ILE A 4 -21.40 11.66 4.50
CA ILE A 4 -21.72 10.28 4.16
C ILE A 4 -20.47 9.49 4.53
N GLU A 5 -20.46 8.87 5.71
CA GLU A 5 -19.44 7.91 6.11
C GLU A 5 -19.63 6.67 5.23
N ILE A 6 -19.12 6.75 4.01
CA ILE A 6 -19.00 5.60 3.12
C ILE A 6 -17.99 4.70 3.80
N GLU A 7 -18.48 3.71 4.55
CA GLU A 7 -17.69 2.63 5.11
C GLU A 7 -17.03 1.89 3.94
N VAL A 8 -15.83 2.31 3.58
CA VAL A 8 -15.06 1.60 2.56
C VAL A 8 -14.66 0.27 3.22
N GLY A 9 -15.30 -0.81 2.76
CA GLY A 9 -15.01 -2.16 3.20
C GLY A 9 -13.50 -2.42 3.22
N PRO A 10 -13.00 -3.27 4.13
CA PRO A 10 -11.58 -3.50 4.32
C PRO A 10 -10.93 -3.96 3.00
N LEU A 11 -10.06 -3.12 2.44
CA LEU A 11 -9.31 -3.45 1.23
C LEU A 11 -8.14 -4.38 1.57
N ALA A 12 -7.89 -5.36 0.73
CA ALA A 12 -6.75 -6.25 0.90
C ALA A 12 -5.41 -5.49 0.72
N CYS A 13 -4.47 -5.75 1.62
CA CYS A 13 -3.10 -5.28 1.49
C CYS A 13 -2.50 -5.83 0.18
N LYS A 14 -1.91 -4.96 -0.65
CA LYS A 14 -1.33 -5.39 -1.95
C LYS A 14 -0.19 -6.41 -1.80
N TRP A 15 0.41 -6.53 -0.61
CA TRP A 15 1.56 -7.40 -0.37
C TRP A 15 1.19 -8.68 0.36
N CYS A 16 0.63 -8.59 1.57
CA CYS A 16 0.28 -9.76 2.39
C CYS A 16 -1.19 -10.18 2.29
N LYS A 17 -1.99 -9.54 1.44
CA LYS A 17 -3.45 -9.76 1.27
C LYS A 17 -4.30 -9.59 2.54
N ARG A 18 -3.70 -9.22 3.67
CA ARG A 18 -4.40 -8.96 4.93
C ARG A 18 -5.45 -7.85 4.77
N PRO A 19 -6.67 -7.99 5.31
CA PRO A 19 -7.67 -6.94 5.28
C PRO A 19 -7.17 -5.69 6.00
N VAL A 20 -7.24 -4.54 5.31
CA VAL A 20 -6.80 -3.23 5.81
C VAL A 20 -8.02 -2.34 6.01
N PRO A 21 -8.33 -1.95 7.26
CA PRO A 21 -9.44 -1.06 7.52
C PRO A 21 -9.19 0.30 6.86
N GLN A 22 -10.18 0.77 6.10
CA GLN A 22 -10.12 2.03 5.38
C GLN A 22 -10.80 3.10 6.21
N ARG A 23 -10.00 3.91 6.91
CA ARG A 23 -10.54 4.99 7.77
C ARG A 23 -11.16 6.16 7.00
N ARG A 24 -10.81 6.35 5.73
CA ARG A 24 -11.22 7.51 4.91
C ARG A 24 -11.41 7.09 3.47
N TRP A 25 -12.57 7.41 2.90
CA TRP A 25 -12.92 7.04 1.52
C TRP A 25 -12.01 7.69 0.46
N TRP A 26 -11.58 8.94 0.68
CA TRP A 26 -10.65 9.66 -0.20
C TRP A 26 -9.18 9.23 -0.05
N ARG A 27 -8.81 8.55 1.04
CA ARG A 27 -7.42 8.15 1.31
C ARG A 27 -7.31 6.66 1.54
N ARG A 28 -7.37 5.91 0.44
CA ARG A 28 -7.26 4.45 0.45
C ARG A 28 -5.86 3.99 0.89
N ARG A 29 -5.78 3.26 2.00
CA ARG A 29 -4.57 2.54 2.44
C ARG A 29 -4.40 1.29 1.59
N ARG A 30 -3.30 1.26 0.83
CA ARG A 30 -2.90 0.12 -0.02
C ARG A 30 -2.13 -0.98 0.72
N TYR A 31 -1.63 -0.67 1.93
CA TYR A 31 -0.77 -1.55 2.72
C TYR A 31 -1.25 -1.57 4.16
N CYS A 32 -1.16 -2.74 4.80
CA CYS A 32 -1.55 -2.89 6.20
C CYS A 32 -0.62 -2.08 7.13
N ASN A 33 0.68 -2.08 6.85
CA ASN A 33 1.71 -1.44 7.66
C ASN A 33 2.71 -0.64 6.81
N GLY A 34 3.38 0.33 7.43
CA GLY A 34 4.48 1.08 6.83
C GLY A 34 5.60 0.17 6.33
N TRP A 35 5.85 -0.95 7.01
CA TRP A 35 6.83 -1.96 6.59
C TRP A 35 6.62 -2.49 5.16
N HIS A 36 5.36 -2.79 4.77
CA HIS A 36 5.09 -3.26 3.40
C HIS A 36 5.21 -2.14 2.36
N ARG A 37 5.02 -0.88 2.77
CA ARG A 37 5.33 0.27 1.93
C ARG A 37 6.85 0.38 1.71
N VAL A 38 7.65 0.21 2.77
CA VAL A 38 9.12 0.22 2.69
C VAL A 38 9.63 -0.94 1.85
N LYS A 39 9.14 -2.17 2.06
CA LYS A 39 9.51 -3.33 1.25
C LYS A 39 9.27 -3.13 -0.24
N LYS A 40 8.15 -2.51 -0.62
CA LYS A 40 7.93 -2.15 -2.03
C LYS A 40 8.96 -1.15 -2.54
N TRP A 41 9.30 -0.16 -1.73
CA TRP A 41 10.31 0.84 -2.09
C TRP A 41 11.69 0.19 -2.26
N VAL A 42 12.07 -0.67 -1.33
CA VAL A 42 13.32 -1.44 -1.36
C VAL A 42 13.35 -2.38 -2.55
N ALA A 43 12.28 -3.14 -2.81
CA ALA A 43 12.20 -4.00 -3.99
C ALA A 43 12.42 -3.22 -5.29
N ARG A 44 11.82 -2.03 -5.39
CA ARG A 44 11.98 -1.15 -6.55
C ARG A 44 13.41 -0.60 -6.67
N ILE A 45 14.07 -0.28 -5.55
CA ILE A 45 15.48 0.11 -5.55
C ILE A 45 16.34 -1.07 -5.99
N PHE A 46 16.11 -2.27 -5.47
CA PHE A 46 16.89 -3.45 -5.82
C PHE A 46 16.75 -3.83 -7.30
N GLU A 47 15.54 -3.74 -7.87
CA GLU A 47 15.35 -3.89 -9.32
C GLU A 47 16.16 -2.86 -10.09
N PHE A 48 16.10 -1.59 -9.68
CA PHE A 48 16.83 -0.51 -10.33
C PHE A 48 18.36 -0.67 -10.20
N VAL A 49 18.85 -1.03 -9.02
CA VAL A 49 20.28 -1.26 -8.77
C VAL A 49 20.77 -2.50 -9.51
N GLY A 50 19.97 -3.56 -9.58
CA GLY A 50 20.27 -4.75 -10.39
C GLY A 50 20.36 -4.43 -11.87
N GLU A 51 19.46 -3.59 -12.39
CA GLU A 51 19.48 -3.10 -13.77
C GLU A 51 20.73 -2.24 -14.06
N VAL A 52 21.09 -1.34 -13.13
CA VAL A 52 22.29 -0.47 -13.26
C VAL A 52 23.60 -1.26 -13.16
N LEU A 53 23.71 -2.23 -12.24
CA LEU A 53 24.90 -3.08 -12.11
C LEU A 53 25.03 -4.12 -13.23
N SER A 54 23.93 -4.41 -13.94
CA SER A 54 23.94 -5.28 -15.12
C SER A 54 24.17 -4.51 -16.43
N SER A 55 24.29 -3.17 -16.37
CA SER A 55 24.65 -2.31 -17.51
C SER A 55 26.14 -2.01 -17.58
#